data_AF-Q8AYG6-F1
#
_entry.id   AF-Q8AYG6-F1
#
_cell.length_a   1.000
_cell.length_b   1.000
_cell.length_c   1.000
_cell.angle_alpha   90.00
_cell.angle_beta   90.00
_cell.angle_gamma   90.00
#
_symmetry.space_group_name_H-M   'P 1'
#
loop_
_entity.id
_entity.type
_entity.pdbx_description
1 polymer ?
#
loop_
_entity_poly.entity_id
_entity_poly.type
_entity_poly.pdbx_seq_one_letter_code
_entity_poly.pdbx_strand_id
1 'polypeptide(L)'
;EQRNRALRWLRETRRPGESGVVYFADDDNTYSLRLFQEMRSTRGVSVWPVGLVGGLRFERPLVEGGRVVGFHTAWKPERPFPLDMAGFAVGLPLLLAHPGARFDPEAERGYLESSLLGGLVTPAQLEPKADNCTQVLVWHTRTEKPRA
;
A
#
# COMPACT_ATOMS: atom_id res chain seq x y z
N GLU A 1 -3.53 7.30 -13.72
CA GLU A 1 -4.65 8.26 -13.75
C GLU A 1 -5.88 7.77 -12.96
N GLN A 2 -6.25 6.50 -13.11
CA GLN A 2 -7.45 5.85 -12.57
C GLN A 2 -7.53 5.94 -11.04
N ARG A 3 -6.42 5.62 -10.35
CA ARG A 3 -6.33 5.72 -8.88
C ARG A 3 -6.59 7.15 -8.38
N ASN A 4 -6.03 8.16 -9.05
CA ASN A 4 -6.27 9.56 -8.70
C ASN A 4 -7.72 10.00 -8.96
N ARG A 5 -8.39 9.44 -9.96
CA ARG A 5 -9.82 9.69 -10.19
C ARG A 5 -10.67 9.12 -9.05
N ALA A 6 -10.34 7.92 -8.56
CA ALA A 6 -10.98 7.34 -7.39
C ALA A 6 -10.72 8.17 -6.11
N LEU A 7 -9.48 8.63 -5.90
CA LEU A 7 -9.14 9.54 -4.80
C LEU A 7 -9.96 10.83 -4.83
N ARG A 8 -10.11 11.43 -6.02
CA ARG A 8 -10.96 12.62 -6.21
C ARG A 8 -12.42 12.32 -5.87
N TRP A 9 -12.96 11.23 -6.40
CA TRP A 9 -14.34 10.83 -6.12
C TRP A 9 -14.60 10.62 -4.63
N LEU A 10 -13.66 9.97 -3.90
CA LEU A 10 -13.77 9.81 -2.45
C LEU A 10 -13.82 11.17 -1.73
N ARG A 11 -12.99 12.12 -2.14
CA ARG A 11 -12.97 13.48 -1.55
C ARG A 11 -14.23 14.28 -1.83
N GLU A 12 -14.86 14.06 -2.97
CA GLU A 12 -16.09 14.75 -3.38
C GLU A 12 -17.35 14.12 -2.76
N THR A 13 -17.31 12.83 -2.38
CA THR A 13 -18.51 12.08 -1.96
C THR A 13 -18.54 11.66 -0.50
N ARG A 14 -17.39 11.56 0.16
CA ARG A 14 -17.30 11.08 1.55
C ARG A 14 -17.25 12.23 2.53
N ARG A 15 -17.77 12.00 3.73
CA ARG A 15 -17.81 13.03 4.77
C ARG A 15 -16.51 13.02 5.58
N PRO A 16 -15.98 14.20 5.98
CA PRO A 16 -14.91 14.25 6.96
C PRO A 16 -15.28 13.46 8.22
N GLY A 17 -14.36 12.62 8.71
CA GLY A 17 -14.58 11.76 9.88
C GLY A 17 -15.34 10.45 9.61
N GLU A 18 -15.80 10.20 8.37
CA GLU A 18 -16.38 8.90 7.98
C GLU A 18 -15.34 7.78 8.16
N SER A 19 -15.70 6.76 8.94
CA SER A 19 -14.84 5.60 9.15
C SER A 19 -14.76 4.77 7.87
N GLY A 20 -13.55 4.38 7.48
CA GLY A 20 -13.33 3.57 6.30
C GLY A 20 -11.85 3.35 6.04
N VAL A 21 -11.57 2.46 5.09
CA VAL A 21 -10.22 2.12 4.65
C VAL A 21 -10.23 2.07 3.13
N VAL A 22 -9.17 2.57 2.52
CA VAL A 22 -8.95 2.59 1.07
C VAL A 22 -7.79 1.66 0.76
N TYR A 23 -8.03 0.72 -0.15
CA TYR A 23 -7.04 -0.24 -0.62
C TYR A 23 -6.96 -0.18 -2.15
N PHE A 24 -5.73 -0.17 -2.69
CA PHE A 24 -5.48 -0.12 -4.13
C PHE A 24 -5.15 -1.53 -4.64
N ALA A 25 -6.17 -2.22 -5.14
CA ALA A 25 -6.05 -3.57 -5.67
C ALA A 25 -6.01 -3.54 -7.20
N ASP A 26 -4.92 -4.02 -7.78
CA ASP A 26 -4.78 -4.24 -9.22
C ASP A 26 -5.54 -5.51 -9.62
N ASP A 27 -5.98 -5.59 -10.88
CA ASP A 27 -6.96 -6.59 -11.35
C ASP A 27 -6.38 -7.98 -11.62
N ASP A 28 -5.05 -8.10 -11.67
CA ASP A 28 -4.31 -9.35 -11.96
C ASP A 28 -3.67 -10.01 -10.73
N ASN A 29 -3.67 -9.32 -9.61
CA ASN A 29 -3.10 -9.75 -8.34
C ASN A 29 -3.98 -10.81 -7.65
N THR A 30 -3.38 -11.56 -6.72
CA THR A 30 -4.09 -12.58 -5.94
C THR A 30 -4.20 -12.16 -4.48
N TYR A 31 -5.40 -12.21 -3.92
CA TYR A 31 -5.71 -11.69 -2.58
C TYR A 31 -6.34 -12.75 -1.67
N SER A 32 -5.74 -12.98 -0.49
CA SER A 32 -6.36 -13.80 0.54
C SER A 32 -7.51 -13.04 1.22
N LEU A 33 -8.62 -13.72 1.56
CA LEU A 33 -9.70 -13.12 2.34
C LEU A 33 -9.24 -12.58 3.69
N ARG A 34 -8.19 -13.19 4.28
CA ARG A 34 -7.60 -12.74 5.55
C ARG A 34 -7.02 -11.33 5.46
N LEU A 35 -6.49 -10.94 4.29
CA LEU A 35 -5.95 -9.61 4.04
C LEU A 35 -6.97 -8.49 4.33
N PHE A 36 -8.22 -8.71 3.93
CA PHE A 36 -9.29 -7.73 4.12
C PHE A 36 -9.70 -7.59 5.59
N GLN A 37 -9.45 -8.60 6.42
CA GLN A 37 -9.64 -8.48 7.87
C GLN A 37 -8.50 -7.72 8.53
N GLU A 38 -7.26 -7.94 8.09
CA GLU A 38 -6.08 -7.21 8.58
C GLU A 38 -6.22 -5.69 8.36
N MET A 39 -6.59 -5.28 7.15
CA MET A 39 -6.68 -3.85 6.80
C MET A 39 -7.90 -3.15 7.39
N ARG A 40 -8.95 -3.88 7.82
CA ARG A 40 -10.22 -3.28 8.29
C ARG A 40 -10.02 -2.31 9.47
N SER A 41 -8.97 -2.53 10.26
CA SER A 41 -8.67 -1.79 11.49
C SER A 41 -7.72 -0.59 11.29
N THR A 42 -7.33 -0.28 10.05
CA THR A 42 -6.33 0.75 9.75
C THR A 42 -6.80 2.14 10.16
N ARG A 43 -5.97 2.87 10.92
CA ARG A 43 -6.24 4.25 11.35
C ARG A 43 -5.45 5.27 10.52
N GLY A 44 -4.17 5.00 10.31
CA GLY A 44 -3.26 5.78 9.48
C GLY A 44 -2.97 5.06 8.17
N VAL A 45 -1.81 4.42 8.10
CA VAL A 45 -1.40 3.58 6.95
C VAL A 45 -0.93 2.24 7.49
N SER A 46 -1.56 1.17 7.05
CA SER A 46 -1.17 -0.20 7.39
C SER A 46 -0.34 -0.83 6.30
N VAL A 47 0.62 -1.68 6.68
CA VAL A 47 1.54 -2.35 5.74
C VAL A 47 1.70 -3.83 6.04
N TRP A 48 2.01 -4.61 5.01
CA TRP A 48 2.21 -6.05 5.08
C TRP A 48 3.15 -6.57 3.97
N PRO A 49 3.62 -7.83 4.07
CA PRO A 49 4.40 -8.48 3.02
C PRO A 49 3.60 -8.72 1.75
N VAL A 50 4.27 -8.60 0.60
CA VAL A 50 3.74 -8.92 -0.73
C VAL A 50 4.60 -9.99 -1.38
N GLY A 51 3.96 -11.05 -1.88
CA GLY A 51 4.65 -12.15 -2.56
C GLY A 51 4.90 -11.89 -4.05
N LEU A 52 5.93 -12.54 -4.59
CA LEU A 52 6.27 -12.55 -6.03
C LEU A 52 6.47 -11.14 -6.63
N VAL A 53 7.15 -10.25 -5.90
CA VAL A 53 7.30 -8.84 -6.26
C VAL A 53 8.76 -8.40 -6.18
N GLY A 54 9.12 -7.35 -6.94
CA GLY A 54 10.47 -6.77 -6.90
C GLY A 54 11.60 -7.71 -7.34
N GLY A 55 11.28 -8.81 -8.03
CA GLY A 55 12.24 -9.87 -8.38
C GLY A 55 12.58 -10.81 -7.21
N LEU A 56 11.88 -10.70 -6.08
CA LEU A 56 12.06 -11.52 -4.89
C LEU A 56 10.88 -12.47 -4.68
N ARG A 57 11.08 -13.47 -3.81
CA ARG A 57 9.98 -14.34 -3.34
C ARG A 57 8.92 -13.53 -2.60
N PHE A 58 9.35 -12.54 -1.83
CA PHE A 58 8.49 -11.56 -1.19
C PHE A 58 9.30 -10.28 -0.87
N GLU A 59 8.62 -9.15 -0.79
CA GLU A 59 9.10 -7.94 -0.13
C GLU A 59 8.30 -7.74 1.16
N ARG A 60 8.95 -7.24 2.23
CA ARG A 60 8.27 -7.02 3.51
C ARG A 60 8.83 -5.83 4.29
N PRO A 61 8.00 -5.15 5.10
CA PRO A 61 8.50 -4.31 6.18
C PRO A 61 9.28 -5.16 7.21
N LEU A 62 10.35 -4.59 7.75
CA LEU A 62 11.08 -5.12 8.91
C LEU A 62 10.46 -4.50 10.16
N VAL A 63 10.05 -5.35 11.10
CA VAL A 63 9.31 -4.94 12.29
C VAL A 63 10.07 -5.35 13.54
N GLU A 64 10.30 -4.39 14.44
CA GLU A 64 10.88 -4.61 15.77
C GLU A 64 10.03 -3.88 16.81
N GLY A 65 9.68 -4.56 17.91
CA GLY A 65 8.84 -3.97 18.96
C GLY A 65 7.48 -3.45 18.46
N GLY A 66 6.91 -4.06 17.41
CA GLY A 66 5.65 -3.65 16.80
C GLY A 66 5.75 -2.37 15.94
N ARG A 67 6.96 -1.92 15.59
CA ARG A 67 7.21 -0.76 14.74
C ARG A 67 8.01 -1.13 13.51
N VAL A 68 7.74 -0.47 12.40
CA VAL A 68 8.53 -0.61 11.17
C VAL A 68 9.88 0.10 11.37
N VAL A 69 10.97 -0.64 11.25
CA VAL A 69 12.36 -0.15 11.39
C VAL A 69 13.13 -0.14 10.07
N GLY A 70 12.58 -0.76 9.03
CA GLY A 70 13.19 -0.83 7.71
C GLY A 70 12.37 -1.69 6.76
N PHE A 71 12.97 -2.08 5.64
CA PHE A 71 12.30 -2.87 4.60
C PHE A 71 13.24 -3.91 4.00
N HIS A 72 12.70 -5.09 3.72
CA HIS A 72 13.34 -6.13 2.93
C HIS A 72 12.89 -5.99 1.47
N THR A 73 13.72 -5.31 0.68
CA THR A 73 13.54 -5.10 -0.76
C THR A 73 14.90 -5.18 -1.45
N ALA A 74 14.92 -5.58 -2.72
CA ALA A 74 16.14 -5.55 -3.54
C ALA A 74 16.11 -4.41 -4.57
N TRP A 75 14.92 -3.97 -4.98
CA TRP A 75 14.77 -3.01 -6.06
C TRP A 75 14.55 -1.59 -5.51
N LYS A 76 15.53 -0.72 -5.76
CA LYS A 76 15.56 0.67 -5.29
C LYS A 76 15.28 0.78 -3.78
N PRO A 77 16.17 0.23 -2.92
CA PRO A 77 16.01 0.29 -1.46
C PRO A 77 16.05 1.70 -0.87
N GLU A 78 16.57 2.68 -1.61
CA GLU A 78 16.64 4.09 -1.26
C GLU A 78 15.29 4.82 -1.33
N ARG A 79 14.23 4.16 -1.84
CA ARG A 79 12.87 4.71 -1.83
C ARG A 79 12.41 4.97 -0.39
N PRO A 80 11.74 6.10 -0.11
CA PRO A 80 11.19 6.36 1.21
C PRO A 80 10.20 5.29 1.68
N PHE A 81 9.41 4.76 0.74
CA PHE A 81 8.50 3.64 0.94
C PHE A 81 8.77 2.59 -0.13
N PRO A 82 9.71 1.66 0.09
CA PRO A 82 10.01 0.59 -0.85
C PRO A 82 8.98 -0.53 -0.68
N LEU A 83 7.74 -0.21 -1.02
CA LEU A 83 6.58 -1.08 -0.94
C LEU A 83 5.96 -1.19 -2.33
N ASP A 84 5.26 -2.29 -2.56
CA ASP A 84 4.38 -2.46 -3.71
C ASP A 84 2.99 -1.85 -3.42
N MET A 85 2.26 -1.47 -4.47
CA MET A 85 0.90 -0.94 -4.39
C MET A 85 -0.04 -1.83 -3.58
N ALA A 86 0.09 -3.15 -3.69
CA ALA A 86 -0.73 -4.12 -2.98
C ALA A 86 -0.33 -4.28 -1.49
N GLY A 87 0.77 -3.68 -1.07
CA GLY A 87 1.40 -3.85 0.25
C GLY A 87 0.91 -2.92 1.34
N PHE A 88 -0.03 -2.01 1.05
CA PHE A 88 -0.53 -1.05 2.04
C PHE A 88 -2.01 -0.70 1.86
N ALA A 89 -2.62 -0.19 2.92
CA ALA A 89 -3.93 0.46 2.88
C ALA A 89 -3.93 1.74 3.73
N VAL A 90 -4.84 2.66 3.41
CA VAL A 90 -4.91 4.00 4.01
C VAL A 90 -6.26 4.19 4.69
N GLY A 91 -6.25 4.69 5.93
CA GLY A 91 -7.47 5.12 6.61
C GLY A 91 -8.17 6.24 5.85
N LEU A 92 -9.47 6.10 5.58
CA LEU A 92 -10.26 7.11 4.87
C LEU A 92 -10.20 8.48 5.56
N PRO A 93 -10.31 8.62 6.90
CA PRO A 93 -10.15 9.90 7.57
C PRO A 93 -8.80 10.58 7.28
N LEU A 94 -7.70 9.82 7.28
CA LEU A 94 -6.36 10.35 6.99
C LEU A 94 -6.28 10.87 5.55
N LEU A 95 -6.82 10.10 4.60
CA LEU A 95 -6.82 10.45 3.18
C LEU A 95 -7.62 11.73 2.90
N LEU A 96 -8.76 11.91 3.56
CA LEU A 96 -9.61 13.10 3.44
C LEU A 96 -8.97 14.32 4.11
N ALA A 97 -8.24 14.13 5.22
CA ALA A 97 -7.51 15.19 5.90
C ALA A 97 -6.31 15.73 5.08
N HIS A 98 -5.82 14.96 4.10
CA HIS A 98 -4.69 15.31 3.23
C HIS A 98 -5.14 15.41 1.76
N PRO A 99 -5.92 16.45 1.38
CA PRO A 99 -6.46 16.58 0.02
C PRO A 99 -5.38 16.76 -1.06
N GLY A 100 -4.17 17.17 -0.68
CA GLY A 100 -3.02 17.27 -1.58
C GLY A 100 -2.35 15.93 -1.91
N ALA A 101 -2.52 14.91 -1.07
CA ALA A 101 -1.87 13.61 -1.27
C ALA A 101 -2.46 12.90 -2.51
N ARG A 102 -1.62 12.53 -3.47
CA ARG A 102 -2.05 11.85 -4.70
C ARG A 102 -0.88 11.08 -5.28
N PHE A 103 -1.17 10.16 -6.19
CA PHE A 103 -0.11 9.56 -7.00
C PHE A 103 0.42 10.61 -7.98
N ASP A 104 1.72 10.82 -7.98
CA ASP A 104 2.37 11.70 -8.96
C ASP A 104 2.58 10.93 -10.29
N PRO A 105 1.92 11.34 -11.38
CA PRO A 105 2.09 10.68 -12.68
C PRO A 105 3.49 10.87 -13.28
N GLU A 106 4.26 11.86 -12.82
CA GLU A 106 5.62 12.14 -13.26
C GLU A 106 6.67 11.47 -12.36
N ALA A 107 6.24 10.75 -11.31
CA ALA A 107 7.14 10.03 -10.42
C ALA A 107 8.00 9.03 -11.21
N GLU A 108 9.29 8.98 -10.86
CA GLU A 108 10.20 8.00 -11.43
C GLU A 108 9.68 6.58 -11.19
N ARG A 109 9.99 5.66 -12.11
CA ARG A 109 9.57 4.25 -11.99
C ARG A 109 9.96 3.70 -10.62
N GLY A 110 8.95 3.28 -9.85
CA GLY A 110 9.08 2.73 -8.50
C GLY A 110 8.78 3.67 -7.35
N TYR A 111 8.64 4.97 -7.62
CA TYR A 111 8.35 5.98 -6.62
C TYR A 111 6.87 6.36 -6.56
N LEU A 112 6.01 5.66 -7.32
CA LEU A 112 4.59 5.97 -7.38
C LEU A 112 3.93 5.82 -6.00
N GLU A 113 4.19 4.72 -5.30
CA GLU A 113 3.73 4.45 -3.94
C GLU A 113 4.26 5.50 -2.97
N SER A 114 5.56 5.81 -3.08
CA SER A 114 6.22 6.82 -2.24
C SER A 114 5.63 8.22 -2.43
N SER A 115 5.18 8.58 -3.64
CA SER A 115 4.56 9.89 -3.92
C SER A 115 3.26 10.12 -3.16
N LEU A 116 2.43 9.07 -3.02
CA LEU A 116 1.21 9.15 -2.23
C LEU A 116 1.53 9.11 -0.74
N LEU A 117 2.30 8.10 -0.30
CA LEU A 117 2.55 7.84 1.11
C LEU A 117 3.34 8.96 1.79
N GLY A 118 4.29 9.59 1.08
CA GLY A 118 5.04 10.73 1.59
C GLY A 118 4.19 11.97 1.88
N GLY A 119 3.01 12.08 1.26
CA GLY A 119 2.02 13.12 1.57
C GLY A 119 1.08 12.78 2.73
N LEU A 120 1.20 11.59 3.32
CA LEU A 120 0.28 11.05 4.33
C LEU A 120 0.97 10.75 5.66
N VAL A 121 2.13 10.08 5.64
CA VAL A 121 2.80 9.57 6.84
C VAL A 121 4.32 9.51 6.64
N THR A 122 5.04 9.25 7.73
CA THR A 122 6.44 8.82 7.74
C THR A 122 6.53 7.29 7.94
N PRO A 123 7.65 6.63 7.56
CA PRO A 123 7.81 5.19 7.76
C PRO A 123 7.61 4.72 9.22
N ALA A 124 7.98 5.54 10.20
CA ALA A 124 7.82 5.22 11.62
C ALA A 124 6.35 5.21 12.10
N GLN A 125 5.43 5.79 11.33
CA GLN A 125 3.99 5.84 11.63
C GLN A 125 3.20 4.69 10.98
N LEU A 126 3.87 3.82 10.23
CA LEU A 126 3.23 2.67 9.58
C LEU A 126 2.76 1.65 10.62
N GLU A 127 1.55 1.13 10.42
CA GLU A 127 0.95 0.07 11.24
C GLU A 127 1.28 -1.31 10.63
N PRO A 128 2.20 -2.09 11.21
CA PRO A 128 2.47 -3.43 10.70
C PRO A 128 1.26 -4.35 10.94
N LYS A 129 0.85 -5.10 9.91
CA LYS A 129 -0.21 -6.12 9.95
C LYS A 129 0.36 -7.49 9.56
N ALA A 130 -0.52 -8.47 9.34
CA ALA A 130 -0.14 -9.81 8.89
C ALA A 130 0.90 -10.45 9.83
N ASP A 131 0.60 -10.41 11.13
CA ASP A 131 1.44 -10.95 12.20
C ASP A 131 2.85 -10.34 12.20
N ASN A 132 2.93 -9.03 12.44
CA ASN A 132 4.17 -8.24 12.39
C ASN A 132 4.98 -8.43 11.09
N CYS A 133 4.26 -8.45 9.96
CA CYS A 133 4.82 -8.64 8.63
C CYS A 133 5.58 -9.96 8.44
N THR A 134 5.13 -11.04 9.09
CA THR A 134 5.68 -12.39 8.92
C THR A 134 4.86 -13.27 7.98
N GLN A 135 3.61 -12.89 7.68
CA GLN A 135 2.70 -13.66 6.82
C GLN A 135 2.48 -12.95 5.47
N VAL A 136 2.58 -13.69 4.36
CA VAL A 136 2.24 -13.20 3.03
C VAL A 136 0.77 -13.51 2.76
N LEU A 137 -0.04 -12.47 2.54
CA LEU A 137 -1.50 -12.58 2.32
C LEU A 137 -1.95 -12.03 0.96
N VAL A 138 -1.01 -11.53 0.16
CA VAL A 138 -1.22 -10.98 -1.18
C VAL A 138 -0.04 -11.30 -2.07
N TRP A 139 -0.30 -11.54 -3.36
CA TRP A 139 0.71 -11.89 -4.35
C TRP A 139 0.55 -11.04 -5.61
N HIS A 140 1.66 -10.50 -6.11
CA HIS A 140 1.71 -9.74 -7.35
C HIS A 140 1.78 -10.68 -8.57
N THR A 141 0.74 -11.51 -8.74
CA THR A 141 0.58 -12.37 -9.91
C THR A 141 0.37 -11.54 -11.19
N ARG A 142 0.68 -12.14 -12.34
CA ARG A 142 0.39 -11.58 -13.66
C ARG A 142 -0.08 -12.69 -14.58
N THR A 143 -1.06 -12.39 -15.42
CA THR A 143 -1.56 -13.36 -16.41
C THR A 143 -0.75 -13.22 -17.70
N GLU A 144 -0.32 -14.35 -18.28
CA GLU A 144 0.34 -14.35 -19.58
C GLU A 144 -0.60 -13.87 -20.68
N LYS A 145 -0.03 -13.23 -21.70
CA LYS A 145 -0.81 -12.88 -22.89
C LYS A 145 -1.22 -14.16 -23.63
N PRO A 146 -2.52 -14.36 -23.94
CA PRO A 146 -2.97 -15.54 -24.67
C PRO A 146 -2.21 -15.70 -25.99
N ARG A 147 -1.83 -16.94 -26.30
CA ARG A 147 -1.27 -17.30 -27.62
C ARG A 147 -2.45 -17.40 -28.59
N ALA A 148 -2.47 -16.52 -29.59
CA ALA A 148 -3.43 -16.54 -30.70
C ALA A 148 -3.03 -17.58 -31.74
#